data_AF-A0A257QAG8-F1
#
_entry.id   AF-A0A257QAG8-F1
#
_cell.length_a   1.000
_cell.length_b   1.000
_cell.length_c   1.000
_cell.angle_alpha   90.00
_cell.angle_beta   90.00
_cell.angle_gamma   90.00
#
_symmetry.space_group_name_H-M   'P 1'
#
loop_
_entity.id
_entity.type
_entity.pdbx_description
1 polymer ?
#
loop_
_entity_poly.entity_id
_entity_poly.type
_entity_poly.pdbx_seq_one_letter_code
_entity_poly.pdbx_strand_id
1 'polypeptide(L)'
;MNNLTPLSPLLVAFIETTVFGFLIGLEWHSYRRASQRDLGFGTTRTFTLLAILGLALVVIDPTFIAYSVGLLVIGALFALEYWNRLQSQDNHLLGTLIALIAYTLGPLSLHGPLWLPLLFVIVVLLLLGDKPGIRRFSDAFRHEEAGTLVKFFIMAGVILPLLPNQEIAPFISVTWYQVWLAVLVVSAISYLSYLAQTYFSRHGAYY
;
A
#
# COMPACT_ATOMS: atom_id res chain seq x y z
N MET A 1 -24.58 -0.15 33.39
CA MET A 1 -24.65 0.49 32.06
C MET A 1 -23.34 1.24 31.89
N ASN A 2 -22.39 0.63 31.16
CA ASN A 2 -21.03 1.14 31.05
C ASN A 2 -21.00 2.40 30.20
N ASN A 3 -20.79 3.54 30.85
CA ASN A 3 -20.41 4.80 30.22
C ASN A 3 -18.96 4.69 29.75
N LEU A 4 -18.73 3.94 28.66
CA LEU A 4 -17.54 4.15 27.85
C LEU A 4 -17.77 5.47 27.13
N THR A 5 -17.25 6.57 27.68
CA THR A 5 -17.12 7.81 26.93
C THR A 5 -16.43 7.45 25.62
N PRO A 6 -17.06 7.62 24.44
CA PRO A 6 -16.37 7.37 23.19
C PRO A 6 -15.13 8.25 23.24
N LEU A 7 -13.95 7.63 23.16
CA LEU A 7 -12.69 8.36 23.03
C LEU A 7 -12.90 9.42 21.96
N SER A 8 -12.46 10.65 22.21
CA SER A 8 -12.65 11.71 21.22
C SER A 8 -12.07 11.21 19.89
N PRO A 9 -12.79 11.34 18.76
CA PRO A 9 -12.33 10.82 17.47
C PRO A 9 -10.90 11.27 17.12
N LEU A 10 -10.53 12.47 17.59
CA LEU A 10 -9.20 13.04 17.47
C LEU A 10 -8.13 12.28 18.27
N LEU A 11 -8.44 11.80 19.47
CA LEU A 11 -7.51 11.01 20.29
C LEU A 11 -7.31 9.62 19.70
N VAL A 12 -8.38 9.00 19.18
CA VAL A 12 -8.28 7.75 18.42
C VAL A 12 -7.37 7.94 17.21
N ALA A 13 -7.62 8.97 16.41
CA ALA A 13 -6.81 9.25 15.22
C ALA A 13 -5.34 9.53 15.56
N PHE A 14 -5.09 10.23 16.67
CA PHE A 14 -3.73 10.49 17.16
C PHE A 14 -2.99 9.21 17.56
N ILE A 15 -3.66 8.32 18.30
CA ILE A 15 -3.07 7.02 18.71
C ILE A 15 -2.80 6.17 17.47
N GLU A 16 -3.79 6.02 16.58
CA GLU A 16 -3.65 5.23 15.34
C GLU A 16 -2.47 5.73 14.50
N THR A 17 -2.46 7.02 14.18
CA THR A 17 -1.41 7.64 13.36
C THR A 17 -0.03 7.46 13.97
N THR A 18 0.09 7.60 15.30
CA THR A 18 1.35 7.41 16.03
C THR A 18 1.81 5.95 15.96
N VAL A 19 0.93 5.00 16.27
CA VAL A 19 1.23 3.57 16.24
C VAL A 19 1.61 3.14 14.83
N PHE A 20 0.85 3.55 13.82
CA PHE A 20 1.08 3.22 12.42
C PHE A 20 2.40 3.82 11.89
N GLY A 21 2.66 5.11 12.14
CA GLY A 21 3.92 5.75 11.78
C GLY A 21 5.11 5.10 12.47
N PHE A 22 4.95 4.67 13.73
CA PHE A 22 5.96 3.93 14.48
C PHE A 22 6.23 2.53 13.91
N LEU A 23 5.19 1.76 13.58
CA LEU A 23 5.32 0.43 12.95
C LEU A 23 6.07 0.51 11.62
N ILE A 24 5.68 1.44 10.74
CA ILE A 24 6.39 1.69 9.48
C ILE A 24 7.85 2.04 9.75
N GLY A 25 8.11 2.92 10.72
CA GLY A 25 9.45 3.33 11.08
C GLY A 25 10.31 2.20 11.66
N LEU A 26 9.72 1.25 12.39
CA LEU A 26 10.42 0.07 12.91
C LEU A 26 10.81 -0.87 11.78
N GLU A 27 9.87 -1.18 10.90
CA GLU A 27 10.10 -2.07 9.77
C GLU A 27 11.11 -1.48 8.80
N TRP A 28 11.04 -0.18 8.54
CA TRP A 28 12.03 0.52 7.72
C TRP A 28 13.44 0.43 8.32
N HIS A 29 13.55 0.59 9.64
CA HIS A 29 14.81 0.46 10.34
C HIS A 29 15.37 -0.98 10.25
N SER A 30 14.50 -1.99 10.41
CA SER A 30 14.86 -3.40 10.22
C SER A 30 15.30 -3.69 8.78
N TYR A 31 14.56 -3.19 7.78
CA TYR A 31 14.89 -3.30 6.36
C TYR A 31 16.26 -2.73 6.03
N ARG A 32 16.60 -1.54 6.56
CA ARG A 32 17.90 -0.90 6.33
C ARG A 32 19.04 -1.66 7.00
N ARG A 33 18.84 -2.17 8.22
CA ARG A 33 19.82 -3.04 8.91
C ARG A 33 20.09 -4.32 8.12
N ALA A 34 19.04 -5.00 7.66
CA ALA A 34 19.17 -6.20 6.83
C ALA A 34 19.88 -5.92 5.49
N SER A 35 19.81 -4.67 5.00
CA SER A 35 20.43 -4.25 3.75
C SER A 35 21.89 -3.79 3.90
N GLN A 36 22.52 -3.93 5.07
CA GLN A 36 23.88 -3.45 5.39
C GLN A 36 24.12 -1.98 5.02
N ARG A 37 23.06 -1.15 5.05
CA ARG A 37 23.18 0.28 4.74
C ARG A 37 23.43 1.08 6.00
N ASP A 38 24.16 2.18 5.84
CA ASP A 38 24.42 3.13 6.92
C ASP A 38 23.10 3.62 7.55
N LEU A 39 23.10 3.89 8.86
CA LEU A 39 21.91 4.21 9.66
C LEU A 39 21.42 5.67 9.48
N GLY A 40 22.10 6.48 8.65
CA GLY A 40 21.80 7.90 8.47
C GLY A 40 20.41 8.22 7.91
N PHE A 41 19.83 9.38 8.27
CA PHE A 41 18.52 9.96 7.87
C PHE A 41 17.40 8.96 7.48
N GLY A 42 16.37 8.85 8.31
CA GLY A 42 15.25 7.91 8.13
C GLY A 42 15.22 6.83 9.23
N THR A 43 15.21 7.27 10.48
CA THR A 43 15.01 6.40 11.66
C THR A 43 13.53 6.26 11.97
N THR A 44 13.17 5.31 12.83
CA THR A 44 11.79 5.09 13.29
C THR A 44 11.07 6.36 13.72
N ARG A 45 11.80 7.30 14.33
CA ARG A 45 11.27 8.60 14.78
C ARG A 45 10.82 9.50 13.64
N THR A 46 11.46 9.43 12.47
CA THR A 46 11.17 10.33 11.34
C THR A 46 9.78 10.04 10.77
N PHE A 47 9.43 8.77 10.56
CA PHE A 47 8.12 8.38 10.03
C PHE A 47 7.00 8.66 11.04
N THR A 48 7.22 8.40 12.32
CA THR A 48 6.25 8.76 13.37
C THR A 48 5.99 10.27 13.40
N LEU A 49 7.05 11.08 13.35
CA LEU A 49 6.90 12.55 13.34
C LEU A 49 6.20 13.04 12.07
N LEU A 50 6.49 12.47 10.90
CA LEU A 50 5.79 12.83 9.66
C LEU A 50 4.30 12.50 9.72
N ALA A 51 3.94 11.33 10.26
CA ALA A 51 2.55 10.93 10.42
C ALA A 51 1.80 11.88 11.37
N ILE A 52 2.39 12.20 12.52
CA ILE A 52 1.82 13.16 13.48
C ILE A 52 1.72 14.57 12.87
N LEU A 53 2.72 15.00 12.11
CA LEU A 53 2.72 16.29 11.43
C LEU A 53 1.58 16.39 10.41
N GLY A 54 1.35 15.32 9.62
CA GLY A 54 0.22 15.24 8.69
C GLY A 54 -1.13 15.37 9.39
N LEU A 55 -1.30 14.69 10.53
CA LEU A 55 -2.50 14.82 11.36
C LEU A 55 -2.67 16.24 11.91
N ALA A 56 -1.61 16.83 12.46
CA ALA A 56 -1.65 18.17 13.04
C ALA A 56 -2.05 19.24 12.02
N LEU A 57 -1.53 19.17 10.80
CA LEU A 57 -1.82 20.14 9.75
C LEU A 57 -3.28 20.09 9.28
N VAL A 58 -3.89 18.89 9.25
CA VAL A 58 -5.32 18.74 8.91
C VAL A 58 -6.22 19.16 10.07
N VAL A 59 -5.81 18.93 11.32
CA VAL A 59 -6.56 19.40 12.49
C VAL A 59 -6.61 20.92 12.57
N ILE A 60 -5.51 21.60 12.20
CA ILE A 60 -5.43 23.07 12.20
C ILE A 60 -6.25 23.67 11.06
N ASP A 61 -6.24 23.02 9.88
CA ASP A 61 -6.89 23.54 8.69
C ASP A 61 -7.73 22.45 7.98
N PRO A 62 -9.07 22.48 8.17
CA PRO A 62 -10.00 21.58 7.50
C PRO A 62 -10.07 21.78 5.98
N THR A 63 -9.53 22.89 5.44
CA THR A 63 -9.53 23.16 3.99
C THR A 63 -8.38 22.47 3.24
N PHE A 64 -7.54 21.71 3.94
CA PHE A 64 -6.37 20.99 3.40
C PHE A 64 -5.30 21.89 2.75
N ILE A 65 -5.37 23.21 2.91
CA ILE A 65 -4.38 24.14 2.36
C ILE A 65 -3.07 23.99 3.15
N ALA A 66 -3.13 24.00 4.48
CA ALA A 66 -1.94 23.81 5.33
C ALA A 66 -1.30 22.43 5.11
N TYR A 67 -2.12 21.39 4.89
CA TYR A 67 -1.65 20.06 4.54
C TYR A 67 -0.93 20.04 3.18
N SER A 68 -1.50 20.69 2.16
CA SER A 68 -0.90 20.75 0.82
C SER A 68 0.43 21.51 0.83
N VAL A 69 0.50 22.62 1.57
CA VAL A 69 1.75 23.38 1.76
C VAL A 69 2.78 22.53 2.51
N GLY A 70 2.38 21.82 3.57
CA GLY A 70 3.26 20.90 4.29
C GLY A 70 3.82 19.80 3.39
N LEU A 71 2.97 19.19 2.55
CA LEU A 71 3.38 18.19 1.56
C LEU A 71 4.40 18.77 0.57
N LEU A 72 4.19 19.99 0.07
CA LEU A 72 5.12 20.66 -0.84
C LEU A 72 6.47 20.93 -0.17
N VAL A 73 6.48 21.39 1.09
CA VAL A 73 7.72 21.63 1.86
C VAL A 73 8.47 20.32 2.08
N ILE A 74 7.79 19.26 2.52
CA ILE A 74 8.40 17.94 2.71
C ILE A 74 8.92 17.38 1.38
N GLY A 75 8.14 17.50 0.32
CA GLY A 75 8.53 17.10 -1.03
C GLY A 75 9.78 17.84 -1.51
N ALA A 76 9.88 19.14 -1.26
CA ALA A 76 11.06 19.95 -1.57
C ALA A 76 12.29 19.53 -0.75
N LEU A 77 12.11 19.29 0.56
CA LEU A 77 13.19 18.78 1.42
C LEU A 77 13.72 17.43 0.92
N PHE A 78 12.83 16.51 0.55
CA PHE A 78 13.24 15.22 -0.01
C PHE A 78 13.84 15.34 -1.41
N ALA A 79 13.39 16.29 -2.24
CA ALA A 79 14.01 16.55 -3.53
C ALA A 79 15.45 17.07 -3.37
N LEU A 80 15.68 17.96 -2.40
CA LEU A 80 17.03 18.45 -2.05
C LEU A 80 17.91 17.32 -1.50
N GLU A 81 17.35 16.47 -0.63
CA GLU A 81 18.07 15.31 -0.11
C GLU A 81 18.44 14.33 -1.23
N TYR A 82 17.49 14.06 -2.14
CA TYR A 82 17.71 13.21 -3.31
C TYR A 82 18.78 13.81 -4.23
N TRP A 83 18.77 15.12 -4.45
CA TRP A 83 19.80 15.83 -5.21
C TRP A 83 21.19 15.64 -4.62
N ASN A 84 21.32 15.73 -3.30
CA ASN A 84 22.60 15.48 -2.63
C ASN A 84 23.03 14.00 -2.69
N ARG A 85 22.07 13.07 -2.68
CA ARG A 85 22.32 11.62 -2.74
C ARG A 85 22.61 11.09 -4.15
N LEU A 86 22.24 11.83 -5.20
CA LEU A 86 22.61 11.52 -6.58
C LEU A 86 24.14 11.47 -6.77
N GLN A 87 24.91 12.18 -5.94
CA GLN A 87 26.38 12.12 -5.97
C GLN A 87 26.97 10.86 -5.32
N SER A 88 26.20 10.12 -4.51
CA SER A 88 26.67 8.97 -3.72
C SER A 88 26.19 7.61 -4.23
N GLN A 89 25.70 7.52 -5.48
CA GLN A 89 25.24 6.29 -6.18
C GLN A 89 24.10 5.50 -5.49
N ASP A 90 23.54 6.00 -4.39
CA ASP A 90 22.53 5.29 -3.61
C ASP A 90 21.09 5.71 -4.03
N ASN A 91 20.73 5.38 -5.27
CA ASN A 91 19.54 5.92 -5.96
C ASN A 91 18.24 5.17 -5.64
N HIS A 92 17.73 5.27 -4.41
CA HIS A 92 16.53 4.56 -3.98
C HIS A 92 15.43 5.51 -3.51
N LEU A 93 14.40 5.71 -4.36
CA LEU A 93 13.22 6.54 -4.06
C LEU A 93 12.27 5.95 -3.01
N LEU A 94 12.46 4.67 -2.67
CA LEU A 94 11.54 3.91 -1.83
C LEU A 94 11.37 4.51 -0.43
N GLY A 95 12.43 5.04 0.19
CA GLY A 95 12.35 5.72 1.49
C GLY A 95 11.53 7.01 1.45
N THR A 96 11.68 7.81 0.39
CA THR A 96 10.90 9.02 0.14
C THR A 96 9.42 8.70 -0.02
N LEU A 97 9.09 7.66 -0.80
CA LEU A 97 7.70 7.22 -1.00
C LEU A 97 7.04 6.76 0.31
N ILE A 98 7.74 5.97 1.13
CA ILE A 98 7.22 5.54 2.43
C ILE A 98 7.00 6.74 3.35
N ALA A 99 7.87 7.75 3.29
CA ALA A 99 7.76 8.95 4.11
C ALA A 99 6.53 9.79 3.72
N LEU A 100 6.25 9.91 2.42
CA LEU A 100 5.03 10.51 1.88
C LEU A 100 3.78 9.73 2.30
N ILE A 101 3.82 8.39 2.24
CA ILE A 101 2.72 7.55 2.71
C ILE A 101 2.50 7.75 4.22
N ALA A 102 3.56 7.75 5.03
CA ALA A 102 3.46 8.00 6.47
C ALA A 102 2.81 9.36 6.77
N TYR A 103 3.17 10.40 6.02
CA TYR A 103 2.55 11.73 6.14
C TYR A 103 1.04 11.72 5.84
N THR A 104 0.60 10.90 4.87
CA THR A 104 -0.83 10.78 4.52
C THR A 104 -1.67 10.01 5.54
N LEU A 105 -1.06 9.25 6.47
CA LEU A 105 -1.81 8.44 7.45
C LEU A 105 -2.64 9.27 8.42
N GLY A 106 -2.15 10.44 8.82
CA GLY A 106 -2.87 11.35 9.72
C GLY A 106 -4.25 11.77 9.18
N PRO A 107 -4.31 12.39 7.98
CA PRO A 107 -5.56 12.71 7.32
C PRO A 107 -6.49 11.51 7.14
N LEU A 108 -5.94 10.35 6.75
CA LEU A 108 -6.70 9.12 6.51
C LEU A 108 -7.33 8.56 7.79
N SER A 109 -6.65 8.68 8.92
CA SER A 109 -7.16 8.25 10.23
C SER A 109 -8.20 9.23 10.79
N LEU A 110 -8.12 10.51 10.46
CA LEU A 110 -9.09 11.52 10.93
C LEU A 110 -10.39 11.53 10.12
N HIS A 111 -10.32 11.42 8.80
CA HIS A 111 -11.48 11.55 7.90
C HIS A 111 -11.97 10.23 7.30
N GLY A 112 -11.10 9.22 7.27
CA GLY A 112 -11.40 7.91 6.70
C GLY A 112 -11.79 6.88 7.75
N PRO A 113 -12.35 5.75 7.32
CA PRO A 113 -12.59 4.62 8.21
C PRO A 113 -11.27 3.91 8.56
N LEU A 114 -11.16 3.39 9.79
CA LEU A 114 -9.93 2.75 10.34
C LEU A 114 -9.30 1.68 9.44
N TRP A 115 -10.10 0.92 8.67
CA TRP A 115 -9.58 -0.12 7.79
C TRP A 115 -8.68 0.43 6.68
N LEU A 116 -8.85 1.70 6.29
CA LEU A 116 -8.09 2.33 5.21
C LEU A 116 -6.63 2.63 5.61
N PRO A 117 -6.32 3.44 6.64
CA PRO A 117 -4.93 3.66 7.06
C PRO A 117 -4.25 2.35 7.49
N LEU A 118 -5.00 1.42 8.08
CA LEU A 118 -4.49 0.09 8.43
C LEU A 118 -4.02 -0.69 7.20
N LEU A 119 -4.77 -0.68 6.10
CA LEU A 119 -4.36 -1.32 4.83
C LEU A 119 -3.07 -0.72 4.28
N PHE A 120 -2.94 0.61 4.28
CA PHE A 120 -1.71 1.28 3.84
C PHE A 120 -0.50 0.81 4.64
N VAL A 121 -0.64 0.75 5.96
CA VAL A 121 0.43 0.27 6.86
C VAL A 121 0.77 -1.18 6.56
N ILE A 122 -0.21 -2.07 6.45
CA ILE A 122 0.01 -3.49 6.14
C ILE A 122 0.76 -3.64 4.81
N VAL A 123 0.34 -2.93 3.77
CA VAL A 123 1.01 -2.98 2.45
C VAL A 123 2.45 -2.50 2.55
N VAL A 124 2.70 -1.38 3.25
CA VAL A 124 4.07 -0.89 3.48
C VAL A 124 4.90 -1.91 4.25
N LEU A 125 4.37 -2.51 5.32
CA LEU A 125 5.08 -3.52 6.10
C LEU A 125 5.42 -4.75 5.25
N LEU A 126 4.48 -5.24 4.44
CA LEU A 126 4.72 -6.37 3.52
C LEU A 126 5.80 -6.04 2.49
N LEU A 127 5.76 -4.83 1.93
CA LEU A 127 6.74 -4.37 0.94
C LEU A 127 8.17 -4.26 1.52
N LEU A 128 8.29 -3.95 2.81
CA LEU A 128 9.59 -3.81 3.48
C LEU A 128 10.09 -5.16 4.03
N GLY A 129 9.18 -5.99 4.55
CA GLY A 129 9.52 -7.25 5.22
C GLY A 129 10.03 -8.33 4.28
N ASP A 130 9.52 -8.41 3.05
CA ASP A 130 9.82 -9.52 2.13
C ASP A 130 10.72 -9.13 0.95
N LYS A 131 11.85 -8.49 1.25
CA LYS A 131 12.87 -8.12 0.25
C LYS A 131 13.26 -9.29 -0.69
N PRO A 132 13.48 -10.53 -0.20
CA PRO A 132 13.80 -11.66 -1.07
C PRO A 132 12.59 -12.13 -1.89
N GLY A 133 11.39 -12.17 -1.31
CA GLY A 133 10.18 -12.61 -1.98
C GLY A 133 9.73 -11.65 -3.08
N ILE A 134 9.80 -10.34 -2.85
CA ILE A 134 9.43 -9.32 -3.87
C ILE A 134 10.41 -9.34 -5.04
N ARG A 135 11.71 -9.48 -4.77
CA ARG A 135 12.70 -9.55 -5.84
C ARG A 135 12.59 -10.86 -6.62
N ARG A 136 12.40 -11.99 -5.94
CA ARG A 136 12.12 -13.28 -6.59
C ARG A 136 10.81 -13.27 -7.36
N PHE A 137 9.78 -12.61 -6.85
CA PHE A 137 8.51 -12.44 -7.56
C PHE A 137 8.71 -11.61 -8.81
N SER A 138 9.39 -10.46 -8.71
CA SER A 138 9.72 -9.62 -9.86
C SER A 138 10.60 -10.34 -10.89
N ASP A 139 11.57 -11.15 -10.45
CA ASP A 139 12.46 -11.91 -11.33
C ASP A 139 11.77 -13.14 -11.95
N ALA A 140 10.82 -13.75 -11.23
CA ALA A 140 10.02 -14.87 -11.70
C ALA A 140 8.82 -14.43 -12.55
N PHE A 141 8.43 -13.16 -12.48
CA PHE A 141 7.41 -12.55 -13.35
C PHE A 141 7.93 -12.52 -14.79
N ARG A 142 7.77 -13.64 -15.50
CA ARG A 142 8.15 -13.75 -16.91
C ARG A 142 7.34 -12.73 -17.72
N HIS A 143 7.96 -12.15 -18.74
CA HIS A 143 7.29 -11.23 -19.67
C HIS A 143 6.02 -11.85 -20.30
N GLU A 144 5.98 -13.18 -20.44
CA GLU A 144 4.82 -13.93 -20.95
C GLU A 144 3.63 -13.97 -19.96
N GLU A 145 3.90 -13.97 -18.65
CA GLU A 145 2.87 -13.93 -17.60
C GLU A 145 2.24 -12.53 -17.50
N ALA A 146 3.04 -11.47 -17.69
CA ALA A 146 2.56 -10.10 -17.74
C ALA A 146 1.49 -9.90 -18.84
N GLY A 147 1.70 -10.50 -20.03
CA GLY A 147 0.71 -10.45 -21.11
C GLY A 147 -0.61 -11.13 -20.73
N THR A 148 -0.56 -12.23 -19.99
CA THR A 148 -1.75 -12.96 -19.52
C THR A 148 -2.51 -12.15 -18.46
N LEU A 149 -1.79 -11.53 -17.53
CA LEU A 149 -2.38 -10.66 -16.51
C LEU A 149 -2.98 -9.39 -17.12
N VAL A 150 -2.32 -8.75 -18.07
CA VAL A 150 -2.89 -7.58 -18.77
C VAL A 150 -4.18 -7.94 -19.48
N LYS A 151 -4.24 -9.09 -20.17
CA LYS A 151 -5.50 -9.59 -20.78
C LYS A 151 -6.58 -9.84 -19.74
N PHE A 152 -6.24 -10.43 -18.59
CA PHE A 152 -7.17 -10.62 -17.49
C PHE A 152 -7.69 -9.28 -16.95
N PHE A 153 -6.83 -8.29 -16.76
CA PHE A 153 -7.23 -6.94 -16.33
C PHE A 153 -8.10 -6.22 -17.36
N ILE A 154 -7.85 -6.40 -18.66
CA ILE A 154 -8.73 -5.87 -19.71
C ILE A 154 -10.11 -6.56 -19.62
N MET A 155 -10.15 -7.88 -19.47
CA MET A 155 -11.41 -8.61 -19.31
C MET A 155 -12.18 -8.20 -18.04
N ALA A 156 -11.47 -8.00 -16.92
CA ALA A 156 -12.05 -7.66 -15.62
C ALA A 156 -12.42 -6.17 -15.49
N GLY A 157 -11.57 -5.28 -15.98
CA GLY A 157 -11.68 -3.83 -15.76
C GLY A 157 -12.26 -3.06 -16.93
N VAL A 158 -12.21 -3.60 -18.15
CA VAL A 158 -12.76 -2.94 -19.35
C VAL A 158 -14.00 -3.66 -19.85
N ILE A 159 -13.94 -4.98 -20.05
CA ILE A 159 -15.06 -5.74 -20.64
C ILE A 159 -16.20 -5.94 -19.64
N LEU A 160 -15.90 -6.37 -18.41
CA LEU A 160 -16.93 -6.60 -17.39
C LEU A 160 -17.85 -5.39 -17.14
N PRO A 161 -17.37 -4.14 -16.95
CA PRO A 161 -18.26 -3.00 -16.73
C PRO A 161 -19.05 -2.57 -17.97
N LEU A 162 -18.61 -2.97 -19.17
CA LEU A 162 -19.34 -2.69 -20.43
C LEU A 162 -20.49 -3.68 -20.67
N LEU A 163 -20.58 -4.77 -19.90
CA LEU A 163 -21.63 -5.76 -20.07
C LEU A 163 -22.96 -5.25 -19.51
N PRO A 164 -24.04 -5.30 -20.31
CA PRO A 164 -25.35 -4.86 -19.87
C PRO A 164 -25.86 -5.76 -18.74
N ASN A 165 -26.39 -5.12 -17.69
CA ASN A 165 -26.99 -5.79 -16.54
C ASN A 165 -28.44 -6.24 -16.85
N GLN A 166 -28.63 -6.85 -18.03
CA GLN A 166 -29.93 -7.35 -18.48
C GLN A 166 -29.98 -8.87 -18.36
N GLU A 167 -31.15 -9.39 -17.99
CA GLU A 167 -31.40 -10.82 -17.89
C GLU A 167 -31.28 -11.48 -19.27
N ILE A 168 -30.62 -12.64 -19.32
CA ILE A 168 -30.30 -13.32 -20.58
C ILE A 168 -31.55 -13.92 -21.22
N ALA A 169 -32.53 -14.31 -20.40
CA ALA A 169 -33.83 -14.81 -20.84
C ALA A 169 -34.91 -14.52 -19.78
N PRO A 170 -36.19 -14.32 -20.16
CA PRO A 170 -37.29 -14.01 -19.23
C PRO A 170 -37.55 -15.07 -18.14
N PHE A 171 -36.98 -16.28 -18.30
CA PHE A 171 -37.14 -17.42 -17.39
C PHE A 171 -35.88 -17.67 -16.53
N ILE A 172 -34.80 -16.91 -16.72
CA ILE A 172 -33.52 -17.10 -16.03
C ILE A 172 -33.10 -15.76 -15.44
N SER A 173 -33.14 -15.64 -14.10
CA SER A 173 -32.73 -14.44 -13.34
C SER A 173 -31.21 -14.15 -13.36
N VAL A 174 -30.48 -14.74 -14.31
CA VAL A 174 -29.03 -14.59 -14.45
C VAL A 174 -28.76 -13.56 -15.54
N THR A 175 -27.94 -12.55 -15.20
CA THR A 175 -27.53 -11.49 -16.14
C THR A 175 -26.21 -11.82 -16.83
N TRP A 176 -25.96 -11.22 -17.99
CA TRP A 176 -24.68 -11.35 -18.71
C TRP A 176 -23.48 -10.97 -17.85
N TYR A 177 -23.66 -9.97 -16.98
CA TYR A 177 -22.68 -9.56 -15.97
C TYR A 177 -22.34 -10.70 -15.00
N GLN A 178 -23.34 -11.40 -14.47
CA GLN A 178 -23.13 -12.49 -13.50
C GLN A 178 -22.41 -13.70 -14.12
N VAL A 179 -22.75 -14.06 -15.36
CA VAL A 179 -22.06 -15.14 -16.08
C VAL A 179 -20.59 -14.78 -16.31
N TRP A 180 -20.31 -13.57 -16.77
CA TRP A 180 -18.94 -13.11 -17.03
C TRP A 180 -18.13 -12.98 -15.73
N LEU A 181 -18.76 -12.53 -14.65
CA LEU A 181 -18.16 -12.47 -13.32
C LEU A 181 -17.77 -13.87 -12.83
N ALA A 182 -18.63 -14.88 -13.02
CA ALA A 182 -18.30 -16.25 -12.66
C ALA A 182 -17.08 -16.79 -13.42
N VAL A 183 -16.98 -16.51 -14.73
CA VAL A 183 -15.81 -16.89 -15.54
C VAL A 183 -14.54 -16.21 -15.04
N LEU A 184 -14.62 -14.93 -14.70
CA LEU A 184 -13.51 -14.16 -14.13
C LEU A 184 -13.05 -14.73 -12.79
N VAL A 185 -13.98 -15.09 -11.90
CA VAL A 185 -13.67 -15.66 -10.59
C VAL A 185 -12.99 -17.03 -10.72
N VAL A 186 -13.52 -17.92 -11.56
CA VAL A 186 -12.89 -19.23 -11.79
C VAL A 186 -11.49 -19.07 -12.39
N SER A 187 -11.33 -18.15 -13.35
CA SER A 187 -10.03 -17.86 -13.98
C SER A 187 -9.04 -17.28 -12.97
N ALA A 188 -9.48 -16.37 -12.10
CA ALA A 188 -8.65 -15.79 -11.04
C ALA A 188 -8.17 -16.86 -10.05
N ILE A 189 -9.08 -17.74 -9.60
CA ILE A 189 -8.74 -18.84 -8.68
C ILE A 189 -7.76 -19.80 -9.35
N SER A 190 -7.98 -20.16 -10.62
CA SER A 190 -7.08 -21.05 -11.37
C SER A 190 -5.68 -20.45 -11.52
N TYR A 191 -5.60 -19.16 -11.87
CA TYR A 191 -4.32 -18.46 -12.00
C TYR A 191 -3.61 -18.32 -10.65
N LEU A 192 -4.33 -17.95 -9.58
CA LEU A 192 -3.77 -17.90 -8.23
C LEU A 192 -3.26 -19.26 -7.74
N SER A 193 -3.95 -20.35 -8.09
CA SER A 193 -3.50 -21.71 -7.78
C SER A 193 -2.22 -22.07 -8.55
N TYR A 194 -2.13 -21.72 -9.84
CA TYR A 194 -0.91 -21.89 -10.63
C TYR A 194 0.26 -21.10 -10.04
N LEU A 195 0.03 -19.84 -9.64
CA LEU A 195 1.03 -19.03 -8.95
C LEU A 195 1.43 -19.68 -7.63
N ALA A 196 0.47 -20.03 -6.77
CA ALA A 196 0.75 -20.67 -5.49
C ALA A 196 1.64 -21.92 -5.66
N GLN A 197 1.37 -22.78 -6.62
CA GLN A 197 2.21 -23.96 -6.90
C GLN A 197 3.59 -23.58 -7.44
N THR A 198 3.67 -22.68 -8.41
CA THR A 198 4.94 -22.28 -9.03
C THR A 198 5.89 -21.59 -8.04
N TYR A 199 5.34 -20.77 -7.14
CA TYR A 199 6.10 -20.00 -6.16
C TYR A 199 6.37 -20.78 -4.85
N PHE A 200 5.44 -21.62 -4.39
CA PHE A 200 5.60 -22.41 -3.16
C PHE A 200 6.41 -23.69 -3.37
N SER A 201 6.24 -24.40 -4.50
CA SER A 201 6.95 -25.67 -4.76
C SER A 201 8.45 -25.52 -5.05
N ARG A 202 8.97 -24.29 -5.26
CA ARG A 202 10.42 -24.04 -5.34
C ARG A 202 11.15 -24.17 -3.99
N HIS A 203 10.44 -24.35 -2.88
CA HIS A 203 11.04 -24.63 -1.56
C HIS A 203 11.28 -26.14 -1.28
N GLY A 204 10.89 -27.05 -2.19
CA GLY A 204 10.92 -28.50 -1.93
C GLY A 204 12.01 -29.32 -2.61
N ALA A 205 12.88 -28.75 -3.44
CA ALA A 205 13.83 -29.51 -4.28
C ALA A 205 15.28 -29.54 -3.76
N TYR A 206 15.50 -29.25 -2.47
CA TYR A 206 16.81 -29.38 -1.81
C TYR A 206 16.70 -30.18 -0.51
N TYR A 207 16.29 -31.44 -0.61
CA TYR A 207 16.56 -32.47 0.40
C TYR A 207 16.85 -33.79 -0.29
#